data_AF-A0A409WBW3-F1
#
_entry.id   AF-A0A409WBW3-F1
#
_cell.length_a   1.000
_cell.length_b   1.000
_cell.length_c   1.000
_cell.angle_alpha   90.00
_cell.angle_beta   90.00
_cell.angle_gamma   90.00
#
_symmetry.space_group_name_H-M   'P 1'
#
loop_
_entity.id
_entity.type
_entity.pdbx_description
1 polymer ?
#
loop_
_entity_poly.entity_id
_entity_poly.type
_entity_poly.pdbx_seq_one_letter_code
_entity_poly.pdbx_strand_id
1 'polypeptide(L)'
;MDSATIEHPPASPSTSTNEVNPDDVNDDIGPIPNPVIPEFLVRPDRRQVVYNAEERKVLDAHKARYLASKSVEERKSVAKTYILPDIFQYWESIGQDIGDSRTQTRKLIAWMQNTWRGTKVAETVIAGAAMKRTEVLWRTRKDDVFAEIASLMGLDSASTQTPNWFDFRMKALGNILQRMSALQLEHLDIKGAEIVSADNQDEDRRQQLAEKNAISRLSKGARGHWNEMGVLSLSFVAYTDSSGKLVVQV
;
A
#
# COMPACT_ATOMS: atom_id res chain seq x y z
N MET A 1 -62.76 -59.19 1.15
CA MET A 1 -63.40 -59.72 2.37
C MET A 1 -62.48 -59.39 3.51
N ASP A 2 -63.06 -58.83 4.57
CA ASP A 2 -62.59 -58.75 5.96
C ASP A 2 -61.26 -58.03 6.29
N SER A 3 -61.07 -57.30 7.39
CA SER A 3 -61.88 -56.35 8.21
C SER A 3 -61.28 -56.27 9.63
N ALA A 4 -60.46 -55.24 9.90
CA ALA A 4 -59.98 -54.79 11.23
C ALA A 4 -59.16 -53.48 11.00
N THR A 5 -59.36 -52.31 11.61
CA THR A 5 -60.16 -51.84 12.77
C THR A 5 -59.66 -52.39 14.12
N ILE A 6 -59.38 -51.64 15.19
CA ILE A 6 -59.54 -50.20 15.56
C ILE A 6 -58.20 -49.72 16.24
N GLU A 7 -57.93 -48.60 16.96
CA GLU A 7 -58.65 -47.45 17.55
C GLU A 7 -57.86 -46.11 17.33
N HIS A 8 -58.47 -44.96 17.63
CA HIS A 8 -57.82 -43.61 17.67
C HIS A 8 -58.69 -42.65 18.55
N PRO A 9 -58.19 -41.47 18.95
CA PRO A 9 -57.54 -41.14 20.24
C PRO A 9 -58.53 -40.52 21.28
N PRO A 10 -58.05 -39.93 22.41
CA PRO A 10 -57.72 -38.47 22.44
C PRO A 10 -56.45 -38.20 23.31
N ALA A 11 -56.04 -37.00 23.79
CA ALA A 11 -56.63 -35.64 23.80
C ALA A 11 -55.55 -34.53 23.89
N SER A 12 -55.97 -33.28 23.65
CA SER A 12 -55.35 -31.98 24.04
C SER A 12 -56.49 -31.05 24.52
N PRO A 13 -56.27 -29.87 25.16
CA PRO A 13 -55.04 -29.13 25.45
C PRO A 13 -54.84 -28.81 26.97
N SER A 14 -53.92 -27.93 27.39
CA SER A 14 -54.19 -26.49 27.62
C SER A 14 -52.91 -25.70 27.95
N THR A 15 -52.92 -24.39 27.70
CA THR A 15 -51.84 -23.44 28.03
C THR A 15 -51.84 -22.99 29.49
N SER A 16 -50.66 -22.65 30.03
CA SER A 16 -50.53 -21.61 31.07
C SER A 16 -49.18 -20.91 30.97
N THR A 17 -49.20 -19.61 31.21
CA THR A 17 -48.04 -18.69 31.21
C THR A 17 -47.10 -18.96 32.39
N ASN A 18 -45.82 -18.66 32.22
CA ASN A 18 -45.00 -18.09 33.28
C ASN A 18 -44.08 -17.03 32.66
N GLU A 19 -44.08 -15.83 33.22
CA GLU A 19 -43.24 -14.72 32.79
C GLU A 19 -41.82 -14.92 33.35
N VAL A 20 -40.80 -14.70 32.51
CA VAL A 20 -39.41 -14.61 32.99
C VAL A 20 -39.04 -13.14 33.03
N ASN A 21 -38.82 -12.64 34.25
CA ASN A 21 -38.51 -11.24 34.54
C ASN A 21 -37.12 -10.88 33.98
N PRO A 22 -36.91 -9.72 33.33
CA PRO A 22 -35.65 -9.39 32.65
C PRO A 22 -34.52 -8.90 33.59
N ASP A 23 -34.80 -8.71 34.88
CA ASP A 23 -33.92 -8.00 35.83
C ASP A 23 -32.98 -8.93 36.66
N ASP A 24 -32.57 -10.08 36.12
CA ASP A 24 -31.58 -10.98 36.76
C ASP A 24 -30.32 -11.13 35.89
N VAL A 25 -29.62 -10.01 35.67
CA VAL A 25 -28.30 -9.98 35.04
C VAL A 25 -27.27 -10.41 36.08
N ASN A 26 -26.97 -11.71 36.11
CA ASN A 26 -25.94 -12.28 36.96
C ASN A 26 -24.54 -11.88 36.47
N ASP A 27 -24.03 -10.75 36.97
CA ASP A 27 -22.75 -10.10 36.61
C ASP A 27 -21.47 -10.90 37.02
N ASP A 28 -21.56 -12.20 37.29
CA ASP A 28 -20.41 -13.08 37.58
C ASP A 28 -19.78 -13.66 36.28
N ILE A 29 -19.45 -12.77 35.34
CA ILE A 29 -18.46 -13.09 34.30
C ILE A 29 -17.08 -13.00 34.95
N GLY A 30 -16.66 -14.10 35.56
CA GLY A 30 -15.30 -14.25 36.09
C GLY A 30 -14.22 -13.84 35.08
N PRO A 31 -13.08 -13.28 35.54
CA PRO A 31 -12.21 -12.45 34.73
C PRO A 31 -11.79 -13.11 33.42
N ILE A 32 -12.25 -12.51 32.31
CA ILE A 32 -12.00 -12.99 30.95
C ILE A 32 -10.49 -13.22 30.78
N PRO A 33 -10.04 -14.44 30.44
CA PRO A 33 -8.62 -14.69 30.23
C PRO A 33 -8.14 -13.81 29.08
N ASN A 34 -7.18 -12.92 29.37
CA ASN A 34 -6.66 -11.97 28.40
C ASN A 34 -6.35 -12.68 27.07
N PRO A 35 -6.88 -12.19 25.93
CA PRO A 35 -6.60 -12.82 24.65
C PRO A 35 -5.08 -12.81 24.45
N VAL A 36 -4.51 -14.00 24.25
CA VAL A 36 -3.07 -14.16 24.01
C VAL A 36 -2.73 -13.36 22.76
N ILE A 37 -2.16 -12.18 22.96
CA ILE A 37 -1.75 -11.30 21.87
C ILE A 37 -0.71 -12.10 21.08
N PRO A 38 -0.97 -12.47 19.82
CA PRO A 38 0.01 -13.20 19.03
C PRO A 38 1.25 -12.32 18.95
N GLU A 39 2.42 -12.89 19.27
CA GLU A 39 3.69 -12.17 19.45
C GLU A 39 3.77 -10.99 18.49
N PHE A 40 3.78 -9.77 19.05
CA PHE A 40 3.96 -8.58 18.23
C PHE A 40 5.21 -8.81 17.40
N LEU A 41 5.04 -8.93 16.07
CA LEU A 41 6.16 -8.89 15.14
C LEU A 41 6.80 -7.52 15.28
N VAL A 42 7.73 -7.41 16.24
CA VAL A 42 8.51 -6.22 16.54
C VAL A 42 9.22 -5.88 15.25
N ARG A 43 8.64 -4.93 14.51
CA ARG A 43 9.15 -4.50 13.23
C ARG A 43 10.57 -4.01 13.52
N PRO A 44 11.62 -4.67 12.99
CA PRO A 44 12.99 -4.37 13.39
C PRO A 44 13.23 -2.88 13.18
N ASP A 45 13.75 -2.23 14.22
CA ASP A 45 13.71 -0.77 14.30
C ASP A 45 14.35 -0.16 13.05
N ARG A 46 13.55 0.65 12.36
CA ARG A 46 13.94 1.28 11.10
C ARG A 46 14.84 2.50 11.32
N ARG A 47 15.21 2.81 12.57
CA ARG A 47 16.01 3.97 12.99
C ARG A 47 17.24 3.58 13.82
N GLN A 48 18.15 2.80 13.24
CA GLN A 48 19.54 2.82 13.70
C GLN A 48 20.43 3.50 12.66
N VAL A 49 21.25 4.43 13.12
CA VAL A 49 22.38 4.96 12.33
C VAL A 49 23.45 3.87 12.35
N VAL A 50 23.33 2.91 11.42
CA VAL A 50 24.11 1.65 11.42
C VAL A 50 25.63 1.87 11.36
N TYR A 51 26.08 3.00 10.82
CA TYR A 51 27.51 3.32 10.64
C TYR A 51 27.84 4.71 11.18
N ASN A 52 28.87 4.74 12.03
CA ASN A 52 29.47 5.89 12.70
C ASN A 52 30.30 6.77 11.72
N ALA A 53 30.88 7.86 12.21
CA ALA A 53 31.59 8.83 11.37
C ALA A 53 32.85 8.27 10.69
N GLU A 54 33.58 7.35 11.33
CA GLU A 54 34.81 6.75 10.80
C GLU A 54 34.49 5.60 9.83
N GLU A 55 33.54 4.73 10.18
CA GLU A 55 32.98 3.71 9.27
C GLU A 55 32.46 4.35 7.98
N ARG A 56 31.80 5.51 8.08
CA ARG A 56 31.34 6.27 6.91
C ARG A 56 32.49 6.80 6.06
N LYS A 57 33.64 7.20 6.61
CA LYS A 57 34.80 7.63 5.79
C LYS A 57 35.30 6.48 4.91
N VAL A 58 35.40 5.27 5.49
CA VAL A 58 35.77 4.05 4.75
C VAL A 58 34.74 3.79 3.65
N LEU A 59 33.45 3.74 3.98
CA LEU A 59 32.40 3.47 3.00
C LEU A 59 32.29 4.55 1.90
N ASP A 60 32.24 5.84 2.26
CA ASP A 60 32.07 6.95 1.32
C ASP A 60 33.26 7.08 0.34
N ALA A 61 34.46 6.58 0.67
CA ALA A 61 35.60 6.52 -0.26
C ALA A 61 35.31 5.69 -1.52
N HIS A 62 34.49 4.62 -1.42
CA HIS A 62 34.14 3.75 -2.54
C HIS A 62 32.81 4.12 -3.21
N LYS A 63 32.02 5.01 -2.60
CA LYS A 63 30.68 5.44 -3.05
C LYS A 63 30.65 5.93 -4.49
N ALA A 64 31.65 6.68 -4.94
CA ALA A 64 31.75 7.12 -6.33
C ALA A 64 31.83 5.93 -7.31
N ARG A 65 32.64 4.91 -6.99
CA ARG A 65 32.77 3.67 -7.78
C ARG A 65 31.48 2.83 -7.74
N TYR A 66 30.81 2.79 -6.59
CA TYR A 66 29.52 2.10 -6.44
C TYR A 66 28.39 2.78 -7.24
N LEU A 67 28.33 4.12 -7.23
CA LEU A 67 27.32 4.89 -7.96
C LEU A 67 27.57 4.93 -9.47
N ALA A 68 28.82 4.84 -9.92
CA ALA A 68 29.17 4.73 -11.35
C ALA A 68 28.76 3.38 -11.99
N SER A 69 28.46 2.36 -11.17
CA SER A 69 28.09 1.01 -11.62
C SER A 69 26.66 0.96 -12.18
N LYS A 70 26.53 0.59 -13.45
CA LYS A 70 25.29 0.67 -14.22
C LYS A 70 24.34 -0.49 -13.87
N SER A 71 24.82 -1.74 -13.92
CA SER A 71 24.02 -2.92 -13.54
C SER A 71 23.98 -3.17 -12.03
N VAL A 72 23.07 -4.06 -11.61
CA VAL A 72 23.00 -4.53 -10.22
C VAL A 72 24.17 -5.49 -9.92
N GLU A 73 24.66 -6.17 -10.94
CA GLU A 73 25.73 -7.17 -10.92
C GLU A 73 27.08 -6.50 -10.74
N GLU A 74 27.33 -5.39 -11.46
CA GLU A 74 28.46 -4.49 -11.20
C GLU A 74 28.45 -3.97 -9.76
N ARG A 75 27.31 -3.50 -9.23
CA ARG A 75 27.21 -3.01 -7.84
C ARG A 75 27.49 -4.11 -6.81
N LYS A 76 26.99 -5.33 -7.04
CA LYS A 76 27.33 -6.52 -6.22
C LYS A 76 28.83 -6.83 -6.27
N SER A 77 29.45 -6.69 -7.45
CA SER A 77 30.89 -6.89 -7.63
C SER A 77 31.71 -5.82 -6.91
N VAL A 78 31.45 -4.53 -7.15
CA VAL A 78 32.13 -3.41 -6.48
C VAL A 78 32.01 -3.50 -4.95
N ALA A 79 30.82 -3.81 -4.43
CA ALA A 79 30.62 -4.02 -3.00
C ALA A 79 31.52 -5.14 -2.47
N LYS A 80 31.51 -6.33 -3.10
CA LYS A 80 32.31 -7.49 -2.66
C LYS A 80 33.82 -7.27 -2.77
N THR A 81 34.28 -6.63 -3.84
CA THR A 81 35.70 -6.55 -4.19
C THR A 81 36.43 -5.38 -3.52
N TYR A 82 35.71 -4.31 -3.15
CA TYR A 82 36.33 -3.09 -2.61
C TYR A 82 35.69 -2.53 -1.33
N ILE A 83 34.46 -2.91 -0.97
CA ILE A 83 33.76 -2.26 0.16
C ILE A 83 33.66 -3.20 1.36
N LEU A 84 33.39 -4.49 1.14
CA LEU A 84 33.41 -5.50 2.20
C LEU A 84 34.81 -5.74 2.79
N PRO A 85 35.92 -5.81 2.01
CA PRO A 85 37.25 -6.02 2.58
C PRO A 85 37.67 -4.85 3.47
N ASP A 86 37.62 -3.64 2.93
CA ASP A 86 38.12 -2.42 3.58
C ASP A 86 37.35 -2.09 4.89
N ILE A 87 36.03 -2.32 4.94
CA ILE A 87 35.25 -2.13 6.18
C ILE A 87 35.44 -3.27 7.20
N PHE A 88 35.68 -4.51 6.76
CA PHE A 88 35.98 -5.60 7.67
C PHE A 88 37.40 -5.48 8.25
N GLN A 89 38.37 -5.04 7.45
CA GLN A 89 39.72 -4.71 7.92
C GLN A 89 39.68 -3.52 8.91
N TYR A 90 38.82 -2.53 8.67
CA TYR A 90 38.58 -1.46 9.65
C TYR A 90 38.05 -2.02 10.98
N TRP A 91 37.00 -2.87 10.96
CA TRP A 91 36.44 -3.50 12.17
C TRP A 91 37.45 -4.39 12.92
N GLU A 92 38.25 -5.17 12.19
CA GLU A 92 39.34 -5.96 12.74
C GLU A 92 40.40 -5.06 13.41
N SER A 93 40.75 -3.93 12.80
CA SER A 93 41.75 -2.97 13.34
C SER A 93 41.32 -2.28 14.63
N ILE A 94 40.00 -2.19 14.91
CA ILE A 94 39.44 -1.65 16.16
C ILE A 94 39.01 -2.74 17.14
N GLY A 95 39.27 -4.02 16.84
CA GLY A 95 38.94 -5.16 17.70
C GLY A 95 37.44 -5.43 17.84
N GLN A 96 36.62 -4.99 16.90
CA GLN A 96 35.16 -5.17 16.93
C GLN A 96 34.78 -6.56 16.42
N ASP A 97 34.11 -7.36 17.26
CA ASP A 97 33.54 -8.64 16.81
C ASP A 97 32.44 -8.39 15.76
N ILE A 98 32.68 -8.92 14.56
CA ILE A 98 31.81 -8.79 13.39
C ILE A 98 30.61 -9.76 13.50
N GLY A 99 30.73 -10.85 14.26
CA GLY A 99 29.75 -11.93 14.33
C GLY A 99 29.58 -12.65 12.99
N ASP A 100 28.34 -13.00 12.61
CA ASP A 100 28.07 -13.57 11.29
C ASP A 100 28.30 -12.53 10.17
N SER A 101 29.51 -12.59 9.59
CA SER A 101 29.94 -11.84 8.40
C SER A 101 28.93 -11.94 7.24
N ARG A 102 28.22 -13.06 7.07
CA ARG A 102 27.19 -13.21 6.01
C ARG A 102 25.96 -12.34 6.28
N THR A 103 25.56 -12.20 7.53
CA THR A 103 24.47 -11.31 7.96
C THR A 103 24.90 -9.85 7.94
N GLN A 104 26.11 -9.51 8.39
CA GLN A 104 26.62 -8.14 8.27
C GLN A 104 26.77 -7.72 6.80
N THR A 105 27.29 -8.58 5.93
CA THR A 105 27.34 -8.38 4.47
C THR A 105 25.96 -8.03 3.91
N ARG A 106 24.91 -8.78 4.31
CA ARG A 106 23.53 -8.53 3.88
C ARG A 106 23.01 -7.18 4.37
N LYS A 107 23.23 -6.85 5.66
CA LYS A 107 22.84 -5.56 6.25
C LYS A 107 23.52 -4.39 5.54
N LEU A 108 24.84 -4.45 5.33
CA LEU A 108 25.61 -3.40 4.66
C LEU A 108 25.21 -3.21 3.20
N ILE A 109 25.03 -4.29 2.43
CA ILE A 109 24.55 -4.19 1.04
C ILE A 109 23.13 -3.59 0.99
N ALA A 110 22.23 -3.99 1.90
CA ALA A 110 20.90 -3.39 1.99
C ALA A 110 20.95 -1.92 2.40
N TRP A 111 21.85 -1.51 3.28
CA TRP A 111 22.07 -0.11 3.65
C TRP A 111 22.60 0.70 2.47
N MET A 112 23.67 0.24 1.79
CA MET A 112 24.21 0.93 0.60
C MET A 112 23.17 1.09 -0.51
N GLN A 113 22.32 0.08 -0.75
CA GLN A 113 21.23 0.17 -1.73
C GLN A 113 20.12 1.16 -1.33
N ASN A 114 19.92 1.40 -0.02
CA ASN A 114 18.90 2.32 0.47
C ASN A 114 19.40 3.76 0.65
N THR A 115 20.67 3.93 1.05
CA THR A 115 21.29 5.23 1.33
C THR A 115 21.98 5.81 0.09
N TRP A 116 22.78 5.01 -0.63
CA TRP A 116 23.41 5.45 -1.89
C TRP A 116 22.49 5.18 -3.08
N ARG A 117 21.30 5.77 -3.02
CA ARG A 117 20.42 5.91 -4.18
C ARG A 117 21.05 6.93 -5.11
N GLY A 118 21.63 6.46 -6.21
CA GLY A 118 22.08 7.35 -7.27
C GLY A 118 20.93 8.26 -7.70
N THR A 119 21.20 9.56 -7.78
CA THR A 119 20.23 10.61 -8.14
C THR A 119 19.87 10.53 -9.62
N LYS A 120 19.13 9.47 -9.97
CA LYS A 120 18.04 9.60 -10.92
C LYS A 120 17.01 10.55 -10.31
N VAL A 121 17.31 11.85 -10.40
CA VAL A 121 16.26 12.86 -10.51
C VAL A 121 15.36 12.34 -11.61
N ALA A 122 14.10 12.08 -11.26
CA ALA A 122 13.16 11.57 -12.20
C ALA A 122 12.74 12.70 -13.15
N GLU A 123 13.58 12.96 -14.14
CA GLU A 123 13.15 13.36 -15.49
C GLU A 123 12.42 12.20 -16.18
N THR A 124 11.52 11.54 -15.44
CA THR A 124 10.17 11.42 -15.94
C THR A 124 9.65 12.83 -16.18
N VAL A 125 10.00 13.37 -17.35
CA VAL A 125 9.00 14.03 -18.20
C VAL A 125 7.72 13.19 -18.03
N ILE A 126 6.64 13.82 -17.58
CA ILE A 126 5.38 13.11 -17.37
C ILE A 126 4.74 12.92 -18.75
N ALA A 127 5.37 12.07 -19.58
CA ALA A 127 4.78 11.46 -20.74
C ALA A 127 3.51 10.77 -20.24
N GLY A 128 2.35 11.34 -20.59
CA GLY A 128 1.09 11.17 -19.87
C GLY A 128 0.83 9.71 -19.55
N ALA A 129 0.91 9.36 -18.26
CA ALA A 129 0.98 7.96 -17.83
C ALA A 129 -0.28 7.23 -18.30
N ALA A 130 -0.10 6.31 -19.27
CA ALA A 130 -1.19 5.72 -20.02
C ALA A 130 -2.29 5.17 -19.10
N MET A 131 -3.52 5.60 -19.35
CA MET A 131 -4.66 5.28 -18.49
C MET A 131 -4.89 3.77 -18.48
N LYS A 132 -4.89 3.17 -17.29
CA LYS A 132 -5.10 1.73 -17.14
C LYS A 132 -6.45 1.34 -17.77
N ARG A 133 -6.46 0.32 -18.64
CA ARG A 133 -7.68 -0.20 -19.30
C ARG A 133 -8.85 -0.43 -18.34
N THR A 134 -8.59 -0.86 -17.09
CA THR A 134 -9.59 -1.01 -16.02
C THR A 134 -10.30 0.29 -15.65
N GLU A 135 -9.59 1.41 -15.65
CA GLU A 135 -10.14 2.73 -15.33
C GLU A 135 -10.79 3.39 -16.55
N VAL A 136 -10.27 3.14 -17.77
CA VAL A 136 -10.97 3.50 -19.03
C VAL A 136 -12.31 2.79 -19.08
N LEU A 137 -12.33 1.47 -18.84
CA LEU A 137 -13.53 0.65 -18.81
C LEU A 137 -14.53 1.16 -17.76
N TRP A 138 -14.06 1.50 -16.56
CA TRP A 138 -14.91 2.09 -15.51
C TRP A 138 -15.54 3.43 -15.91
N ARG A 139 -14.79 4.35 -16.55
CA ARG A 139 -15.35 5.63 -17.01
C ARG A 139 -16.28 5.48 -18.22
N THR A 140 -16.00 4.54 -19.13
CA THR A 140 -16.68 4.46 -20.44
C THR A 140 -17.81 3.43 -20.50
N ARG A 141 -17.84 2.44 -19.60
CA ARG A 141 -18.86 1.37 -19.54
C ARG A 141 -19.22 1.02 -18.10
N LYS A 142 -19.51 2.05 -17.31
CA LYS A 142 -19.84 1.92 -15.88
C LYS A 142 -20.97 0.90 -15.63
N ASP A 143 -21.94 0.86 -16.53
CA ASP A 143 -23.16 0.05 -16.40
C ASP A 143 -22.90 -1.43 -16.74
N ASP A 144 -22.07 -1.75 -17.75
CA ASP A 144 -21.53 -3.10 -17.99
C ASP A 144 -20.85 -3.64 -16.71
N VAL A 145 -20.08 -2.79 -16.03
CA VAL A 145 -19.38 -3.15 -14.78
C VAL A 145 -20.37 -3.38 -13.64
N PHE A 146 -21.44 -2.59 -13.53
CA PHE A 146 -22.48 -2.84 -12.53
C PHE A 146 -23.32 -4.09 -12.82
N ALA A 147 -23.61 -4.41 -14.08
CA ALA A 147 -24.28 -5.66 -14.44
C ALA A 147 -23.43 -6.89 -14.05
N GLU A 148 -22.12 -6.84 -14.28
CA GLU A 148 -21.20 -7.89 -13.84
C GLU A 148 -21.05 -7.95 -12.30
N ILE A 149 -21.08 -6.81 -11.60
CA ILE A 149 -21.12 -6.78 -10.12
C ILE A 149 -22.41 -7.42 -9.60
N ALA A 150 -23.57 -7.09 -10.19
CA ALA A 150 -24.86 -7.66 -9.82
C ALA A 150 -24.86 -9.19 -9.98
N SER A 151 -24.36 -9.68 -11.12
CA SER A 151 -24.13 -11.11 -11.38
C SER A 151 -23.19 -11.76 -10.36
N LEU A 152 -22.07 -11.11 -10.01
CA LEU A 152 -21.12 -11.59 -9.00
C LEU A 152 -21.66 -11.59 -7.56
N MET A 153 -22.70 -10.80 -7.28
CA MET A 153 -23.36 -10.68 -5.98
C MET A 153 -24.67 -11.49 -5.87
N GLY A 154 -25.18 -12.05 -6.98
CA GLY A 154 -26.48 -12.72 -7.01
C GLY A 154 -27.68 -11.77 -6.90
N LEU A 155 -27.56 -10.56 -7.45
CA LEU A 155 -28.59 -9.51 -7.42
C LEU A 155 -29.09 -9.20 -8.85
N ASP A 156 -30.35 -8.80 -8.99
CA ASP A 156 -30.92 -8.37 -10.28
C ASP A 156 -30.29 -7.06 -10.81
N SER A 157 -29.80 -6.21 -9.91
CA SER A 157 -29.05 -5.00 -10.25
C SER A 157 -28.11 -4.57 -9.12
N ALA A 158 -27.08 -3.81 -9.47
CA ALA A 158 -26.14 -3.21 -8.52
C ALA A 158 -25.89 -1.73 -8.89
N SER A 159 -25.56 -0.93 -7.89
CA SER A 159 -25.33 0.51 -8.03
C SER A 159 -24.27 1.00 -7.03
N THR A 160 -23.96 2.30 -7.06
CA THR A 160 -23.08 2.92 -6.04
C THR A 160 -23.65 2.87 -4.62
N GLN A 161 -24.95 2.57 -4.45
CA GLN A 161 -25.62 2.45 -3.15
C GLN A 161 -25.74 1.00 -2.65
N THR A 162 -25.39 0.01 -3.48
CA THR A 162 -25.48 -1.42 -3.10
C THR A 162 -24.36 -1.76 -2.12
N PRO A 163 -24.64 -2.27 -0.89
CA PRO A 163 -23.60 -2.56 0.09
C PRO A 163 -22.49 -3.46 -0.47
N ASN A 164 -21.23 -3.13 -0.16
CA ASN A 164 -20.02 -3.87 -0.58
C ASN A 164 -19.77 -3.97 -2.10
N TRP A 165 -20.48 -3.22 -2.96
CA TRP A 165 -20.30 -3.24 -4.43
C TRP A 165 -18.84 -3.03 -4.88
N PHE A 166 -18.08 -2.25 -4.10
CA PHE A 166 -16.72 -1.85 -4.43
C PHE A 166 -15.72 -3.02 -4.39
N ASP A 167 -15.92 -4.00 -3.51
CA ASP A 167 -15.03 -5.16 -3.37
C ASP A 167 -15.10 -6.05 -4.62
N PHE A 168 -16.28 -6.14 -5.23
CA PHE A 168 -16.51 -6.86 -6.49
C PHE A 168 -16.04 -6.09 -7.72
N ARG A 169 -15.87 -4.76 -7.65
CA ARG A 169 -15.48 -3.89 -8.79
C ARG A 169 -14.24 -4.39 -9.54
N MET A 170 -13.18 -4.76 -8.81
CA MET A 170 -11.94 -5.21 -9.45
C MET A 170 -12.08 -6.59 -10.11
N LYS A 171 -12.92 -7.48 -9.55
CA LYS A 171 -13.22 -8.79 -10.14
C LYS A 171 -14.07 -8.63 -11.40
N ALA A 172 -15.11 -7.79 -11.36
CA ALA A 172 -15.97 -7.47 -12.50
C ALA A 172 -15.17 -6.87 -13.68
N LEU A 173 -14.31 -5.88 -13.40
CA LEU A 173 -13.41 -5.29 -14.40
C LEU A 173 -12.47 -6.35 -15.02
N GLY A 174 -11.97 -7.29 -14.22
CA GLY A 174 -11.18 -8.43 -14.69
C GLY A 174 -11.96 -9.35 -15.63
N ASN A 175 -13.14 -9.82 -15.19
CA ASN A 175 -14.01 -10.69 -15.98
C ASN A 175 -14.42 -10.07 -17.32
N ILE A 176 -14.72 -8.76 -17.34
CA ILE A 176 -15.06 -8.04 -18.58
C ILE A 176 -13.84 -7.98 -19.51
N LEU A 177 -12.67 -7.57 -19.01
CA LEU A 177 -11.45 -7.49 -19.84
C LEU A 177 -10.99 -8.86 -20.37
N GLN A 178 -11.23 -9.96 -19.63
CA GLN A 178 -10.95 -11.33 -20.10
C GLN A 178 -11.88 -11.81 -21.22
N ARG A 179 -13.10 -11.25 -21.33
CA ARG A 179 -14.07 -11.57 -22.40
C ARG A 179 -13.96 -10.65 -23.61
N MET A 180 -13.12 -9.60 -23.56
CA MET A 180 -12.94 -8.67 -24.68
C MET A 180 -12.01 -9.22 -25.76
N SER A 181 -12.36 -8.95 -27.02
CA SER A 181 -11.50 -9.26 -28.17
C SER A 181 -10.34 -8.26 -28.29
N ALA A 182 -9.30 -8.63 -29.04
CA ALA A 182 -8.13 -7.76 -29.25
C ALA A 182 -8.51 -6.36 -29.78
N LEU A 183 -9.44 -6.28 -30.74
CA LEU A 183 -9.96 -5.02 -31.30
C LEU A 183 -10.70 -4.16 -30.25
N GLN A 184 -11.40 -4.79 -29.30
CA GLN A 184 -12.07 -4.07 -28.20
C GLN A 184 -11.07 -3.53 -27.18
N LEU A 185 -9.95 -4.25 -26.95
CA LEU A 185 -8.86 -3.80 -26.07
C LEU A 185 -8.06 -2.66 -26.70
N GLU A 186 -7.79 -2.71 -28.01
CA GLU A 186 -7.16 -1.63 -28.77
C GLU A 186 -8.02 -0.35 -28.77
N HIS A 187 -9.33 -0.49 -29.00
CA HIS A 187 -10.28 0.63 -28.89
C HIS A 187 -10.40 1.19 -27.46
N LEU A 188 -10.16 0.38 -26.41
CA LEU A 188 -10.01 0.91 -25.04
C LEU A 188 -8.70 1.68 -24.84
N ASP A 189 -7.59 1.29 -25.48
CA ASP A 189 -6.34 2.05 -25.38
C ASP A 189 -6.43 3.40 -26.11
N ILE A 190 -7.08 3.43 -27.28
CA ILE A 190 -7.39 4.67 -28.02
C ILE A 190 -8.23 5.61 -27.15
N LYS A 191 -9.33 5.12 -26.56
CA LYS A 191 -10.15 5.91 -25.62
C LYS A 191 -9.41 6.30 -24.35
N GLY A 192 -8.44 5.50 -23.91
CA GLY A 192 -7.53 5.86 -22.82
C GLY A 192 -6.64 7.05 -23.17
N ALA A 193 -6.14 7.12 -24.40
CA ALA A 193 -5.37 8.25 -24.90
C ALA A 193 -6.23 9.51 -25.09
N GLU A 194 -7.45 9.38 -25.61
CA GLU A 194 -8.44 10.48 -25.73
C GLU A 194 -8.81 11.08 -24.35
N ILE A 195 -9.12 10.23 -23.37
CA ILE A 195 -9.44 10.70 -22.02
C ILE A 195 -8.22 11.36 -21.36
N VAL A 196 -7.01 10.85 -21.61
CA VAL A 196 -5.77 11.47 -21.09
C VAL A 196 -5.45 12.77 -21.80
N SER A 197 -5.73 12.95 -23.09
CA SER A 197 -5.51 14.24 -23.76
C SER A 197 -6.50 15.30 -23.27
N ALA A 198 -7.76 14.93 -23.05
CA ALA A 198 -8.78 15.81 -22.45
C ALA A 198 -8.49 16.13 -20.96
N ASP A 199 -8.22 15.12 -20.11
CA ASP A 199 -7.80 15.31 -18.70
C ASP A 199 -6.51 16.15 -18.58
N ASN A 200 -5.72 16.30 -19.66
CA ASN A 200 -4.52 17.16 -19.73
C ASN A 200 -4.77 18.56 -20.30
N GLN A 201 -5.97 18.89 -20.77
CA GLN A 201 -6.37 20.26 -21.15
C GLN A 201 -7.16 20.97 -20.03
N ASP A 202 -7.51 20.23 -18.98
CA ASP A 202 -8.13 20.70 -17.74
C ASP A 202 -7.07 21.37 -16.83
N GLU A 203 -6.92 22.70 -16.94
CA GLU A 203 -5.92 23.47 -16.19
C GLU A 203 -6.20 23.52 -14.68
N ASP A 204 -7.46 23.56 -14.24
CA ASP A 204 -7.83 23.51 -12.82
C ASP A 204 -7.31 22.21 -12.18
N ARG A 205 -7.45 21.10 -12.90
CA ARG A 205 -6.96 19.79 -12.48
C ARG A 205 -5.45 19.64 -12.58
N ARG A 206 -4.81 20.30 -13.55
CA ARG A 206 -3.34 20.44 -13.59
C ARG A 206 -2.82 21.18 -12.36
N GLN A 207 -3.47 22.28 -11.96
CA GLN A 207 -3.11 23.03 -10.77
C GLN A 207 -3.26 22.16 -9.50
N GLN A 208 -4.41 21.50 -9.30
CA GLN A 208 -4.62 20.59 -8.17
C GLN A 208 -3.59 19.44 -8.12
N LEU A 209 -3.19 18.90 -9.28
CA LEU A 209 -2.12 17.90 -9.38
C LEU A 209 -0.74 18.49 -9.05
N ALA A 210 -0.45 19.72 -9.47
CA ALA A 210 0.80 20.41 -9.15
C ALA A 210 0.93 20.69 -7.65
N GLU A 211 -0.10 21.27 -7.02
CA GLU A 211 -0.19 21.52 -5.58
C GLU A 211 -0.01 20.23 -4.77
N LYS A 212 -0.78 19.19 -5.09
CA LYS A 212 -0.68 17.88 -4.43
C LYS A 212 0.71 17.26 -4.56
N ASN A 213 1.37 17.43 -5.70
CA ASN A 213 2.74 16.97 -5.91
C ASN A 213 3.78 17.83 -5.16
N ALA A 214 3.59 19.14 -5.04
CA ALA A 214 4.43 20.03 -4.24
C ALA A 214 4.36 19.65 -2.74
N ILE A 215 3.15 19.52 -2.19
CA ILE A 215 2.91 19.07 -0.82
C ILE A 215 3.49 17.66 -0.60
N SER A 216 3.33 16.75 -1.57
CA SER A 216 3.92 15.40 -1.48
C SER A 216 5.46 15.40 -1.55
N ARG A 217 6.08 16.34 -2.27
CA ARG A 217 7.55 16.50 -2.32
C ARG A 217 8.06 17.05 -0.99
N LEU A 218 7.46 18.12 -0.47
CA LEU A 218 7.94 18.76 0.76
C LEU A 218 7.72 17.88 1.99
N SER A 219 6.56 17.23 2.14
CA SER A 219 6.33 16.27 3.24
C SER A 219 7.29 15.07 3.21
N LYS A 220 7.75 14.64 2.01
CA LYS A 220 8.82 13.63 1.89
C LYS A 220 10.20 14.20 2.26
N GLY A 221 10.52 15.43 1.86
CA GLY A 221 11.76 16.12 2.22
C GLY A 221 11.88 16.35 3.74
N ALA A 222 10.86 16.94 4.36
CA ALA A 222 10.78 17.15 5.80
C ALA A 222 10.89 15.83 6.58
N ARG A 223 10.20 14.76 6.12
CA ARG A 223 10.34 13.42 6.70
C ARG A 223 11.74 12.82 6.49
N GLY A 224 12.42 13.15 5.39
CA GLY A 224 13.83 12.79 5.15
C GLY A 224 14.74 13.44 6.19
N HIS A 225 14.73 14.78 6.26
CA HIS A 225 15.55 15.54 7.21
C HIS A 225 15.28 15.12 8.67
N TRP A 226 14.01 14.93 9.06
CA TRP A 226 13.62 14.42 10.39
C TRP A 226 14.19 13.04 10.70
N ASN A 227 14.29 12.15 9.71
CA ASN A 227 14.87 10.82 9.89
C ASN A 227 16.40 10.82 9.90
N GLU A 228 17.03 11.79 9.23
CA GLU A 228 18.49 11.86 9.09
C GLU A 228 19.15 12.67 10.22
N MET A 229 18.50 13.73 10.72
CA MET A 229 19.10 14.71 11.64
C MET A 229 18.16 15.27 12.74
N GLY A 230 16.90 14.82 12.83
CA GLY A 230 15.90 15.39 13.75
C GLY A 230 15.26 16.69 13.23
N VAL A 231 14.64 17.51 14.09
CA VAL A 231 14.18 18.86 13.66
C VAL A 231 15.41 19.76 13.57
N LEU A 232 15.85 20.01 12.34
CA LEU A 232 16.78 21.10 12.03
C LEU A 232 16.09 22.34 11.45
N SER A 233 14.89 22.21 10.88
CA SER A 233 14.12 23.35 10.36
C SER A 233 12.62 23.11 10.43
N LEU A 234 11.88 24.19 10.73
CA LEU A 234 10.45 24.30 10.46
C LEU A 234 10.29 24.79 9.02
N SER A 235 9.54 24.07 8.19
CA SER A 235 9.44 24.32 6.74
C SER A 235 7.99 24.60 6.35
N PHE A 236 7.59 25.86 6.43
CA PHE A 236 6.23 26.30 6.11
C PHE A 236 5.94 26.25 4.62
N VAL A 237 4.76 25.74 4.24
CA VAL A 237 4.25 25.83 2.86
C VAL A 237 3.14 26.85 2.80
N ALA A 238 3.44 28.02 2.25
CA ALA A 238 2.45 29.01 1.89
C ALA A 238 2.04 28.81 0.42
N TYR A 239 0.75 28.60 0.16
CA TYR A 239 0.19 28.53 -1.20
C TYR A 239 -1.22 29.15 -1.23
N THR A 240 -1.66 29.57 -2.41
CA THR A 240 -3.01 30.07 -2.61
C THR A 240 -3.96 28.91 -2.94
N ASP A 241 -5.00 28.76 -2.12
CA ASP A 241 -6.17 27.91 -2.39
C ASP A 241 -6.91 28.40 -3.64
N SER A 242 -7.67 27.51 -4.30
CA SER A 242 -8.55 27.87 -5.43
C SER A 242 -9.63 28.88 -5.03
N SER A 243 -9.96 29.00 -3.73
CA SER A 243 -10.79 30.10 -3.20
C SER A 243 -10.07 31.46 -3.06
N GLY A 244 -8.83 31.57 -3.56
CA GLY A 244 -8.01 32.79 -3.50
C GLY A 244 -7.38 33.09 -2.14
N LYS A 245 -7.49 32.17 -1.18
CA LYS A 245 -7.00 32.35 0.20
C LYS A 245 -5.58 31.82 0.38
N LEU A 246 -4.77 32.54 1.15
CA LEU A 246 -3.44 32.06 1.55
C LEU A 246 -3.58 30.96 2.60
N VAL A 247 -3.18 29.74 2.26
CA VAL A 247 -3.09 28.59 3.16
C VAL A 247 -1.63 28.41 3.56
N VAL A 248 -1.37 28.29 4.87
CA VAL A 248 -0.04 27.99 5.41
C VAL A 248 -0.10 26.65 6.14
N GLN A 249 0.68 25.67 5.68
CA GLN A 249 0.89 24.38 6.35
C GLN A 249 2.26 24.33 7.02
N VAL A 250 2.36 23.51 8.07
CA VAL A 250 3.55 23.28 8.93
C VAL A 250 3.88 21.79 8.93
#